data_AF-A0A242K8P0-F1
#
_entry.id   AF-A0A242K8P0-F1
#
_cell.length_a   1.000
_cell.length_b   1.000
_cell.length_c   1.000
_cell.angle_alpha   90.00
_cell.angle_beta   90.00
_cell.angle_gamma   90.00
#
_symmetry.space_group_name_H-M   'P 1'
#
loop_
_entity.id
_entity.type
_entity.pdbx_description
1 polymer ?
#
loop_
_entity_poly.entity_id
_entity_poly.type
_entity_poly.pdbx_seq_one_letter_code
_entity_poly.pdbx_strand_id
1 'polypeptide(L)'
;MRDYTQLNGLALAYVGDAIYEIYIRDYLVAEGQTKPNVLHRTATNYVSAKAQAALIQTMLAENLLTEEEELIYKRGRNAKSHTSAKNADITTYRVATGFEALMGYLHLLKQTERLEELINWCIKKVGDSNEAKQK
;
A
#
# COMPACT_ATOMS: atom_id res chain seq x y z
N MET A 1 16.40 -19.67 9.43
CA MET A 1 15.61 -18.43 9.26
C MET A 1 15.33 -18.29 7.77
N ARG A 2 14.09 -17.95 7.36
CA ARG A 2 13.76 -17.82 5.93
C ARG A 2 14.29 -16.47 5.44
N ASP A 3 14.98 -16.45 4.30
CA ASP A 3 15.44 -15.19 3.71
C ASP A 3 14.28 -14.52 2.97
N TYR A 4 13.66 -13.54 3.63
CA TYR A 4 12.51 -12.82 3.09
C TYR A 4 12.88 -11.90 1.92
N THR A 5 14.16 -11.53 1.77
CA THR A 5 14.64 -10.71 0.64
C THR A 5 14.56 -11.45 -0.70
N GLN A 6 14.45 -12.78 -0.68
CA GLN A 6 14.35 -13.64 -1.86
C GLN A 6 12.91 -14.04 -2.22
N LEU A 7 11.92 -13.59 -1.45
CA LEU A 7 10.53 -13.90 -1.76
C LEU A 7 10.10 -13.24 -3.08
N ASN A 8 9.22 -13.96 -3.80
CA ASN A 8 8.60 -13.42 -4.99
C ASN A 8 7.64 -12.27 -4.64
N GLY A 9 7.42 -11.37 -5.59
CA GLY A 9 6.61 -10.17 -5.37
C GLY A 9 5.17 -10.44 -4.93
N LEU A 10 4.54 -11.53 -5.39
CA LEU A 10 3.17 -11.89 -4.98
C LEU A 10 3.10 -12.35 -3.53
N ALA A 11 4.11 -13.11 -3.06
CA ALA A 11 4.17 -13.54 -1.67
C ALA A 11 4.39 -12.36 -0.72
N LEU A 12 5.20 -11.39 -1.11
CA LEU A 12 5.36 -10.13 -0.36
C LEU A 12 4.04 -9.33 -0.35
N ALA A 13 3.42 -9.17 -1.52
CA ALA A 13 2.16 -8.43 -1.66
C ALA A 13 1.04 -9.05 -0.82
N TYR A 14 0.94 -10.39 -0.80
CA TYR A 14 -0.04 -11.11 0.02
C TYR A 14 0.04 -10.74 1.51
N VAL A 15 1.25 -10.58 2.06
CA VAL A 15 1.43 -10.16 3.45
C VAL A 15 1.18 -8.66 3.60
N GLY A 16 1.70 -7.86 2.66
CA GLY A 16 1.61 -6.40 2.74
C GLY A 16 0.20 -5.85 2.62
N ASP A 17 -0.67 -6.48 1.82
CA ASP A 17 -2.09 -6.16 1.74
C ASP A 17 -2.76 -6.25 3.13
N ALA A 18 -2.60 -7.39 3.79
CA ALA A 18 -3.16 -7.61 5.13
C ALA A 18 -2.58 -6.66 6.18
N ILE A 19 -1.27 -6.40 6.14
CA ILE A 19 -0.62 -5.51 7.10
C ILE A 19 -1.10 -4.07 6.90
N TYR A 20 -1.11 -3.56 5.68
CA TYR A 20 -1.57 -2.21 5.40
C TYR A 20 -3.04 -2.02 5.80
N GLU A 21 -3.90 -3.01 5.51
CA GLU A 21 -5.32 -3.00 5.92
C GLU A 21 -5.48 -2.86 7.44
N ILE A 22 -4.70 -3.58 8.24
CA ILE A 22 -4.76 -3.49 9.71
C ILE A 22 -4.41 -2.08 10.19
N TYR A 23 -3.30 -1.51 9.72
CA TYR A 23 -2.89 -0.16 10.13
C TYR A 23 -3.95 0.89 9.78
N ILE A 24 -4.55 0.81 8.58
CA ILE A 24 -5.61 1.75 8.19
C ILE A 24 -6.85 1.56 9.06
N ARG A 25 -7.25 0.33 9.37
CA ARG A 25 -8.40 0.08 10.25
C ARG A 25 -8.14 0.59 11.67
N ASP A 26 -6.95 0.36 12.21
CA ASP A 26 -6.55 0.84 13.54
C ASP A 26 -6.59 2.36 13.59
N TYR A 27 -6.03 3.03 12.58
CA TYR A 27 -6.11 4.48 12.42
C TYR A 27 -7.56 4.99 12.41
N LEU A 28 -8.45 4.38 11.60
CA LEU A 28 -9.84 4.85 11.50
C LEU A 28 -10.62 4.65 12.80
N VAL A 29 -10.37 3.55 13.51
CA VAL A 29 -10.98 3.30 14.82
C VAL A 29 -10.43 4.29 15.87
N ALA A 30 -9.14 4.58 15.84
CA ALA A 30 -8.52 5.58 16.71
C ALA A 30 -9.08 7.00 16.49
N GLU A 31 -9.43 7.35 15.25
CA GLU A 31 -10.15 8.59 14.89
C GLU A 31 -11.64 8.60 15.32
N GLY A 32 -12.11 7.57 16.02
CA GLY A 32 -13.47 7.48 16.56
C GLY A 32 -14.53 6.98 15.58
N GLN A 33 -14.15 6.46 14.40
CA GLN A 33 -15.09 5.85 13.47
C GLN A 33 -15.52 4.47 14.00
N THR A 34 -16.80 4.30 14.30
CA THR A 34 -17.33 3.05 14.90
C THR A 34 -18.40 2.36 14.06
N LYS A 35 -18.98 3.04 13.07
CA LYS A 35 -20.05 2.49 12.22
C LYS A 35 -19.44 1.63 11.10
N PRO A 36 -19.77 0.33 10.97
CA PRO A 36 -19.14 -0.56 9.98
C PRO A 36 -19.20 -0.07 8.54
N ASN A 37 -20.35 0.45 8.09
CA ASN A 37 -20.50 0.99 6.73
C ASN A 37 -19.63 2.23 6.49
N VAL A 38 -19.40 3.05 7.52
CA VAL A 38 -18.53 4.22 7.42
C VAL A 38 -17.08 3.77 7.41
N LEU A 39 -16.69 2.88 8.31
CA LEU A 39 -15.34 2.29 8.35
C LEU A 39 -14.95 1.69 6.99
N HIS A 40 -15.79 0.83 6.42
CA HIS A 40 -15.50 0.19 5.13
C HIS A 40 -15.38 1.20 3.98
N ARG A 41 -16.30 2.18 3.91
CA ARG A 41 -16.27 3.21 2.89
C ARG A 41 -15.03 4.10 3.02
N THR A 42 -14.69 4.50 4.25
CA THR A 42 -13.54 5.36 4.51
C THR A 42 -12.24 4.61 4.26
N ALA A 43 -12.12 3.35 4.68
CA ALA A 43 -10.95 2.50 4.43
C ALA A 43 -10.66 2.34 2.93
N THR A 44 -11.71 2.19 2.09
CA THR A 44 -11.57 2.08 0.62
C THR A 44 -10.78 3.25 -0.01
N ASN A 45 -10.80 4.44 0.60
CA ASN A 45 -10.03 5.60 0.13
C ASN A 45 -8.51 5.44 0.33
N TYR A 46 -8.09 4.52 1.19
CA TYR A 46 -6.70 4.21 1.48
C TYR A 46 -6.27 2.89 0.80
N VAL A 47 -7.13 1.87 0.87
CA VAL A 47 -6.74 0.47 0.60
C VAL A 47 -7.13 -0.03 -0.79
N SER A 48 -7.94 0.71 -1.56
CA SER A 48 -8.26 0.29 -2.93
C SER A 48 -7.03 0.31 -3.83
N ALA A 49 -7.00 -0.55 -4.85
CA ALA A 49 -5.88 -0.61 -5.81
C ALA A 49 -5.59 0.76 -6.46
N LYS A 50 -6.63 1.56 -6.72
CA LYS A 50 -6.48 2.94 -7.23
C LYS A 50 -5.80 3.86 -6.22
N ALA A 51 -6.20 3.79 -4.95
CA ALA A 51 -5.60 4.59 -3.89
C ALA A 51 -4.13 4.21 -3.67
N GLN A 52 -3.84 2.92 -3.52
CA GLN A 52 -2.48 2.42 -3.36
C GLN A 52 -1.60 2.79 -4.57
N ALA A 53 -2.13 2.68 -5.80
CA ALA A 53 -1.41 3.06 -7.00
C ALA A 53 -1.08 4.55 -7.06
N ALA A 54 -2.01 5.43 -6.66
CA ALA A 54 -1.78 6.86 -6.59
C ALA A 54 -0.75 7.22 -5.50
N LEU A 55 -0.81 6.56 -4.35
CA LEU A 55 0.12 6.75 -3.24
C LEU A 55 1.55 6.40 -3.64
N ILE A 56 1.79 5.20 -4.18
CA ILE A 56 3.14 4.78 -4.57
C ILE A 56 3.71 5.61 -5.72
N GLN A 57 2.88 6.04 -6.66
CA GLN A 57 3.31 6.97 -7.72
C GLN A 57 3.77 8.32 -7.15
N THR A 58 3.08 8.81 -6.12
CA THR A 58 3.44 10.05 -5.45
C THR A 58 4.72 9.88 -4.63
N MET A 59 4.88 8.76 -3.92
CA MET A 59 6.13 8.45 -3.20
C MET A 59 7.34 8.43 -4.14
N LEU A 60 7.20 7.83 -5.33
CA LEU A 60 8.24 7.80 -6.36
C LEU A 60 8.54 9.21 -6.91
N ALA A 61 7.51 10.00 -7.17
CA ALA A 61 7.68 11.38 -7.65
C ALA A 61 8.37 12.29 -6.62
N GLU A 62 8.13 12.05 -5.33
CA GLU A 62 8.74 12.78 -4.22
C GLU A 62 10.10 12.21 -3.79
N ASN A 63 10.60 11.15 -4.46
CA ASN A 63 11.84 10.42 -4.10
C ASN A 63 11.87 9.98 -2.62
N LEU A 64 10.71 9.55 -2.10
CA LEU A 64 10.59 9.13 -0.70
C LEU A 64 11.24 7.75 -0.44
N LEU A 65 11.34 6.92 -1.46
CA LEU A 65 11.81 5.54 -1.37
C LEU A 65 13.33 5.47 -1.57
N THR A 66 13.95 4.55 -0.86
CA THR A 66 15.33 4.14 -1.13
C THR A 66 15.42 3.29 -2.41
N GLU A 67 16.63 3.13 -2.96
CA GLU A 67 16.85 2.29 -4.14
C GLU A 67 16.41 0.83 -3.92
N GLU A 68 16.60 0.31 -2.71
CA GLU A 68 16.19 -1.05 -2.35
C GLU A 68 14.66 -1.17 -2.30
N GLU A 69 13.98 -0.22 -1.67
CA GLU A 69 12.51 -0.17 -1.61
C GLU A 69 11.89 -0.06 -3.01
N GLU A 70 12.49 0.74 -3.89
CA GLU A 70 12.09 0.82 -5.29
C GLU A 70 12.25 -0.52 -6.03
N LEU A 71 13.32 -1.26 -5.74
CA LEU A 71 13.57 -2.57 -6.34
C LEU A 71 12.49 -3.57 -5.92
N ILE A 72 12.12 -3.57 -4.64
CA ILE A 72 11.04 -4.41 -4.11
C ILE A 72 9.69 -4.02 -4.73
N TYR A 73 9.38 -2.73 -4.82
CA TYR A 73 8.20 -2.24 -5.52
C TYR A 73 8.16 -2.75 -6.98
N LYS A 74 9.27 -2.59 -7.72
CA LYS A 74 9.38 -3.05 -9.12
C LYS A 74 9.18 -4.57 -9.22
N ARG A 75 9.66 -5.34 -8.24
CA ARG A 75 9.46 -6.80 -8.16
C ARG A 75 7.98 -7.17 -8.00
N GLY A 76 7.26 -6.51 -7.10
CA GLY A 76 5.81 -6.68 -6.94
C GLY A 76 5.06 -6.31 -8.23
N ARG A 77 5.34 -5.13 -8.78
CA ARG A 77 4.70 -4.63 -10.02
C ARG A 77 4.90 -5.52 -11.24
N ASN A 78 6.07 -6.14 -11.32
CA ASN A 78 6.42 -7.01 -12.43
C ASN A 78 6.00 -8.47 -12.22
N ALA A 79 5.46 -8.82 -11.05
CA ALA A 79 4.96 -10.16 -10.81
C ALA A 79 3.75 -10.44 -11.72
N LYS A 80 3.80 -11.59 -12.41
CA LYS A 80 2.72 -11.98 -13.33
C LYS A 80 1.56 -12.56 -12.52
N SER A 81 0.44 -11.85 -12.43
CA SER A 81 -0.82 -12.47 -12.02
C SER A 81 -1.51 -13.06 -13.26
N HIS A 82 -2.08 -14.26 -13.12
CA HIS A 82 -2.81 -14.94 -14.20
C HIS A 82 -4.24 -14.39 -14.37
N THR A 83 -4.46 -13.08 -14.24
CA THR A 83 -5.82 -12.48 -14.25
C THR A 83 -6.12 -11.75 -15.56
N SER A 84 -7.24 -12.13 -16.18
CA SER A 84 -7.79 -11.62 -17.44
C SER A 84 -8.60 -10.31 -17.29
N ALA A 85 -8.06 -9.31 -16.60
CA ALA A 85 -8.73 -8.00 -16.46
C ALA A 85 -8.54 -7.13 -17.73
N LYS A 86 -9.36 -6.08 -17.90
CA LYS A 86 -9.20 -5.11 -19.01
C LYS A 86 -7.87 -4.36 -18.84
N ASN A 87 -7.16 -4.07 -19.93
CA ASN A 87 -5.77 -3.53 -19.92
C ASN A 87 -5.52 -2.33 -18.98
N ALA A 88 -6.45 -1.36 -18.90
CA ALA A 88 -6.30 -0.19 -18.03
C ALA A 88 -6.36 -0.56 -16.53
N ASP A 89 -7.13 -1.59 -16.19
CA ASP A 89 -7.27 -2.10 -14.83
C ASP A 89 -6.01 -2.87 -14.43
N ILE A 90 -5.45 -3.68 -15.35
CA ILE A 90 -4.21 -4.45 -15.13
C ILE A 90 -3.06 -3.57 -14.67
N THR A 91 -2.87 -2.39 -15.30
CA THR A 91 -1.76 -1.50 -14.92
C THR A 91 -1.92 -1.00 -13.49
N THR A 92 -3.12 -0.59 -13.11
CA THR A 92 -3.43 -0.12 -11.74
C THR A 92 -3.18 -1.23 -10.73
N TYR A 93 -3.69 -2.44 -10.98
CA TYR A 93 -3.47 -3.60 -10.11
C TYR A 93 -1.99 -3.91 -9.96
N ARG A 94 -1.20 -3.91 -11.04
CA ARG A 94 0.24 -4.16 -10.95
C ARG A 94 0.94 -3.10 -10.10
N VAL A 95 0.59 -1.83 -10.26
CA VAL A 95 1.17 -0.76 -9.43
C VAL A 95 0.79 -0.96 -7.95
N ALA A 96 -0.47 -1.27 -7.65
CA ALA A 96 -0.94 -1.61 -6.29
C ALA A 96 -0.20 -2.82 -5.69
N THR A 97 -0.04 -3.91 -6.46
CA THR A 97 0.74 -5.08 -6.03
C THR A 97 2.21 -4.72 -5.74
N GLY A 98 2.78 -3.75 -6.45
CA GLY A 98 4.09 -3.20 -6.11
C GLY A 98 4.10 -2.52 -4.73
N PHE A 99 3.08 -1.73 -4.43
CA PHE A 99 2.91 -1.08 -3.13
C PHE A 99 2.77 -2.11 -2.00
N GLU A 100 1.89 -3.10 -2.18
CA GLU A 100 1.68 -4.19 -1.21
C GLU A 100 2.99 -4.96 -1.00
N ALA A 101 3.76 -5.25 -2.06
CA ALA A 101 5.03 -5.95 -1.93
C ALA A 101 6.05 -5.19 -1.07
N LEU A 102 6.10 -3.86 -1.18
CA LEU A 102 6.94 -3.01 -0.34
C LEU A 102 6.54 -3.10 1.14
N MET A 103 5.24 -2.97 1.45
CA MET A 103 4.75 -3.08 2.82
C MET A 103 5.03 -4.46 3.43
N GLY A 104 4.82 -5.52 2.65
CA GLY A 104 5.11 -6.89 3.06
C GLY A 104 6.60 -7.12 3.33
N TYR A 105 7.48 -6.57 2.49
CA TYR A 105 8.93 -6.65 2.68
C TYR A 105 9.38 -6.01 3.99
N LEU A 106 8.98 -4.75 4.24
CA LEU A 106 9.34 -4.03 5.46
C LEU A 106 8.83 -4.77 6.70
N HIS A 107 7.59 -5.26 6.66
CA HIS A 107 7.00 -6.03 7.75
C HIS A 107 7.76 -7.34 8.04
N LEU A 108 8.09 -8.12 7.00
CA LEU A 108 8.74 -9.42 7.15
C LEU A 108 10.18 -9.29 7.65
N LEU A 109 10.87 -8.21 7.29
CA LEU A 109 12.20 -7.88 7.81
C LEU A 109 12.18 -7.17 9.17
N LYS A 110 11.00 -6.94 9.76
CA LYS A 110 10.84 -6.25 11.05
C LYS A 110 11.39 -4.83 11.03
N GLN A 111 11.37 -4.17 9.88
CA GLN A 111 11.67 -2.75 9.73
C GLN A 111 10.43 -1.91 10.09
N THR A 112 9.95 -2.08 11.33
CA THR A 112 8.67 -1.51 11.78
C THR A 112 8.66 0.01 11.72
N GLU A 113 9.74 0.69 12.14
CA GLU A 113 9.83 2.15 12.11
C GLU A 113 9.65 2.70 10.68
N ARG A 114 10.33 2.09 9.70
CA ARG A 114 10.22 2.50 8.30
C ARG A 114 8.85 2.17 7.70
N LEU A 115 8.27 1.03 8.06
CA LEU A 115 6.90 0.67 7.68
C LEU A 115 5.89 1.72 8.18
N GLU A 116 5.96 2.07 9.46
CA GLU A 116 5.09 3.06 10.09
C GLU A 116 5.30 4.46 9.50
N GLU A 117 6.53 4.84 9.17
CA GLU A 117 6.83 6.10 8.47
C GLU A 117 6.06 6.20 7.15
N LEU A 118 6.15 5.19 6.28
CA LEU A 118 5.46 5.19 4.99
C LEU A 118 3.93 5.13 5.14
N ILE A 119 3.42 4.39 6.12
CA ILE A 119 1.99 4.30 6.41
C ILE A 119 1.45 5.64 6.91
N ASN A 120 2.14 6.30 7.83
CA ASN A 120 1.76 7.62 8.34
C ASN A 120 1.80 8.66 7.22
N TRP A 121 2.78 8.58 6.33
CA TRP A 121 2.80 9.40 5.12
C TRP A 121 1.57 9.15 4.24
N CYS A 122 1.17 7.88 4.02
CA CYS A 122 -0.05 7.55 3.27
C CYS A 122 -1.29 8.16 3.92
N ILE A 123 -1.43 8.01 5.24
CA ILE A 123 -2.55 8.52 6.02
C ILE A 123 -2.69 10.04 5.82
N LYS A 124 -1.58 10.76 5.99
CA LYS A 124 -1.52 12.22 5.80
C LYS A 124 -1.90 12.62 4.36
N LYS A 125 -1.31 11.96 3.36
CA LYS A 125 -1.55 12.30 1.95
C LYS A 125 -3.01 12.13 1.53
N VAL A 126 -3.67 11.07 2.01
CA VAL A 126 -5.10 10.85 1.77
C VAL A 126 -5.95 11.86 2.55
N GLY A 127 -5.59 12.19 3.79
CA GLY A 127 -6.24 13.23 4.59
C GLY A 127 -6.25 14.58 3.88
N ASP A 128 -5.08 15.08 3.47
CA ASP A 128 -4.92 16.35 2.74
C ASP A 128 -5.76 16.38 1.44
N SER A 129 -5.81 15.25 0.73
CA SER A 129 -6.58 15.10 -0.51
C SER A 129 -8.10 15.14 -0.28
N ASN A 130 -8.57 14.66 0.88
CA ASN A 130 -9.99 14.68 1.22
C ASN A 130 -10.45 16.06 1.69
N GLU A 131 -9.59 16.84 2.34
CA GLU A 131 -9.87 18.24 2.69
C GLU A 131 -9.96 19.13 1.45
N ALA A 132 -9.06 18.93 0.48
CA ALA A 132 -9.05 19.69 -0.77
C ALA A 132 -10.32 19.48 -1.62
N LYS A 133 -10.97 18.31 -1.52
CA LYS A 133 -12.24 18.00 -2.23
C LYS A 133 -13.49 18.57 -1.57
N GLN A 134 -13.38 19.04 -0.32
CA GLN A 134 -14.49 19.63 0.45
C GLN A 134 -14.52 21.16 0.37
N LYS A 135 -13.51 21.77 -0.27
CA LYS A 135 -13.45 23.20 -0.60
C LYS A 135 -13.93 23.43 -2.02
#